data_AF-A0A351SS79-F1
#
_entry.id   AF-A0A351SS79-F1
#
_cell.length_a   1.000
_cell.length_b   1.000
_cell.length_c   1.000
_cell.angle_alpha   90.00
_cell.angle_beta   90.00
_cell.angle_gamma   90.00
#
_symmetry.space_group_name_H-M   'P 1'
#
loop_
_entity.id
_entity.type
_entity.pdbx_description
1 polymer ?
#
loop_
_entity_poly.entity_id
_entity_poly.type
_entity_poly.pdbx_seq_one_letter_code
_entity_poly.pdbx_strand_id
1 'polypeptide(L)'
;MSSSTTPRWLRDRSVDEDLIEEAPELRFFAPKGVADVEEVADMMVRGGLRILAGPRPRADTRPPRSYWQKVRGEFHLLLCTNHPKYRRLRRNLASAAGKSNAVLIGIIAAALADRLGLTAGAITGFVAVCLAGAIELGTKAFCAD
;
A
#
# COMPACT_ATOMS: atom_id res chain seq x y z
N MET A 1 -29.41 -7.36 29.93
CA MET A 1 -28.05 -6.80 30.04
C MET A 1 -27.21 -7.43 28.94
N SER A 2 -27.04 -6.75 27.81
CA SER A 2 -26.31 -7.27 26.65
C SER A 2 -24.89 -6.72 26.70
N SER A 3 -23.93 -7.59 27.00
CA SER A 3 -22.50 -7.28 27.03
C SER A 3 -21.99 -7.07 25.61
N SER A 4 -21.54 -5.85 25.30
CA SER A 4 -20.84 -5.52 24.07
C SER A 4 -19.47 -6.18 24.05
N THR A 5 -19.38 -7.39 23.52
CA THR A 5 -18.10 -8.07 23.25
C THR A 5 -17.40 -7.32 22.13
N THR A 6 -16.41 -6.51 22.49
CA THR A 6 -15.54 -5.83 21.53
C THR A 6 -14.81 -6.90 20.71
N PRO A 7 -14.82 -6.83 19.37
CA PRO A 7 -14.22 -7.86 18.53
C PRO A 7 -12.69 -7.91 18.73
N ARG A 8 -12.12 -9.11 18.72
CA ARG A 8 -10.73 -9.41 19.12
C ARG A 8 -9.68 -8.62 18.33
N TRP A 9 -9.95 -8.29 17.07
CA TRP A 9 -9.06 -7.48 16.20
C TRP A 9 -8.92 -6.02 16.64
N LEU A 10 -9.74 -5.51 17.57
CA LEU A 10 -9.60 -4.17 18.14
C LEU A 10 -8.43 -4.08 19.13
N ARG A 11 -7.89 -5.20 19.62
CA ARG A 11 -6.88 -5.23 20.68
C ARG A 11 -5.43 -5.34 20.17
N ASP A 12 -5.22 -5.67 18.89
CA ASP A 12 -3.92 -6.19 18.42
C ASP A 12 -3.33 -5.44 17.21
N ARG A 13 -3.78 -4.22 16.93
CA ARG A 13 -3.31 -3.45 15.75
C ARG A 13 -2.78 -2.06 16.11
N SER A 14 -1.97 -1.99 17.18
CA SER A 14 -1.36 -0.75 17.65
C SER A 14 0.13 -0.60 17.33
N VAL A 15 0.75 -1.46 16.50
CA VAL A 15 2.23 -1.46 16.38
C VAL A 15 2.81 -1.43 14.96
N ASP A 16 2.09 -1.75 13.88
CA ASP A 16 2.77 -1.96 12.57
C ASP A 16 2.33 -1.05 11.42
N GLU A 17 1.93 0.20 11.67
CA GLU A 17 1.66 1.19 10.60
C GLU A 17 2.53 2.47 10.68
N ASP A 18 3.65 2.41 11.40
CA ASP A 18 4.69 3.44 11.34
C ASP A 18 5.91 3.00 10.49
N LEU A 19 5.90 1.82 9.87
CA LEU A 19 7.01 1.28 9.08
C LEU A 19 7.01 1.65 7.59
N ILE A 20 6.39 2.76 7.23
CA ILE A 20 6.69 3.46 5.98
C ILE A 20 6.94 4.92 6.35
N GLU A 21 8.01 5.15 7.12
CA GLU A 21 8.81 6.35 6.91
C GLU A 21 9.27 6.28 5.45
N GLU A 22 8.58 7.03 4.59
CA GLU A 22 9.16 7.53 3.36
C GLU A 22 10.54 8.09 3.75
N ALA A 23 11.61 7.34 3.48
CA ALA A 23 12.93 7.93 3.47
C ALA A 23 12.82 9.07 2.45
N PRO A 24 12.87 10.35 2.86
CA PRO A 24 12.89 11.42 1.89
C PRO A 24 14.07 11.10 0.99
N GLU A 25 13.85 11.13 -0.33
CA GLU A 25 14.94 10.93 -1.26
C GLU A 25 16.14 11.72 -0.75
N LEU A 26 17.23 11.02 -0.49
CA LEU A 26 18.50 11.62 -0.15
C LEU A 26 18.88 12.48 -1.35
N ARG A 27 18.33 13.69 -1.43
CA ARG A 27 18.89 14.84 -2.13
C ARG A 27 20.10 15.31 -1.31
N PHE A 28 20.97 14.35 -1.00
CA PHE A 28 22.31 14.59 -0.57
C PHE A 28 22.99 15.19 -1.79
N PHE A 29 23.19 16.50 -1.71
CA PHE A 29 24.33 17.16 -2.31
C PHE A 29 24.53 16.87 -3.80
N ALA A 30 23.69 17.47 -4.64
CA ALA A 30 24.24 18.08 -5.84
C ALA A 30 24.38 19.59 -5.56
N PRO A 31 25.44 20.04 -4.89
CA PRO A 31 25.75 21.46 -4.91
C PRO A 31 26.16 21.78 -6.34
N LYS A 32 25.26 22.43 -7.09
CA LYS A 32 25.70 23.25 -8.20
C LYS A 32 26.53 24.38 -7.60
N GLY A 33 27.84 24.17 -7.47
CA GLY A 33 28.81 25.24 -7.22
C GLY A 33 29.62 25.21 -5.93
N VAL A 34 30.12 24.06 -5.46
CA VAL A 34 31.33 24.07 -4.60
C VAL A 34 32.50 23.52 -5.40
N ALA A 35 33.44 24.38 -5.73
CA ALA A 35 34.62 24.04 -6.53
C ALA A 35 35.79 23.53 -5.68
N ASP A 36 35.69 23.56 -4.35
CA ASP A 36 36.82 23.27 -3.47
C ASP A 36 36.49 22.28 -2.34
N VAL A 37 37.34 21.27 -2.21
CA VAL A 37 37.17 20.16 -1.26
C VAL A 37 37.52 20.59 0.16
N GLU A 38 38.38 21.62 0.30
CA GLU A 38 38.76 22.20 1.59
C GLU A 38 37.62 22.97 2.26
N GLU A 39 36.74 23.61 1.50
CA GLU A 39 35.58 24.33 2.03
C GLU A 39 34.53 23.36 2.61
N VAL A 40 34.38 22.18 1.99
CA VAL A 40 33.54 21.09 2.50
C VAL A 40 34.13 20.50 3.78
N ALA A 41 35.46 20.37 3.86
CA ALA A 41 36.14 19.85 5.05
C ALA A 41 36.04 20.82 6.25
N ASP A 42 36.21 22.13 6.05
CA ASP A 42 36.04 23.13 7.13
C ASP A 42 34.60 23.17 7.64
N MET A 43 33.62 22.99 6.74
CA MET A 43 32.20 22.90 7.10
C MET A 43 31.88 21.64 7.92
N MET A 44 32.56 20.51 7.69
CA MET A 44 32.41 19.31 8.52
C MET A 44 33.08 19.45 9.89
N VAL A 45 34.27 20.06 9.96
CA VAL A 45 35.05 20.21 11.20
C VAL A 45 34.42 21.21 12.18
N ARG A 46 33.80 22.29 11.66
CA ARG A 46 33.14 23.31 12.50
C ARG A 46 31.73 22.95 12.94
N GLY A 47 31.26 21.74 12.63
CA GLY A 47 29.91 21.28 12.96
C GLY A 47 28.88 22.01 12.12
N GLY A 48 28.92 21.74 10.80
CA GLY A 48 28.18 22.41 9.72
C GLY A 48 26.72 22.75 10.02
N LEU A 49 26.16 23.61 9.17
CA LEU A 49 24.83 24.22 9.33
C LEU A 49 23.83 23.22 9.95
N ARG A 50 23.46 23.45 11.21
CA ARG A 50 22.33 22.75 11.83
C ARG A 50 21.08 23.16 11.06
N ILE A 51 20.72 22.37 10.05
CA ILE A 51 19.43 22.49 9.36
C ILE A 51 18.36 22.08 10.37
N LEU A 52 17.99 23.00 11.26
CA LEU A 52 16.83 22.89 12.15
C LEU A 52 15.51 23.18 11.40
N ALA A 53 15.56 23.26 10.07
CA ALA A 53 14.39 23.31 9.22
C ALA A 53 14.07 21.90 8.70
N GLY A 54 13.73 21.00 9.62
CA GLY A 54 12.94 19.84 9.24
C GLY A 54 11.64 20.33 8.56
N PRO A 55 11.11 19.61 7.56
CA PRO A 55 9.83 19.98 6.96
C PRO A 55 8.82 20.25 8.07
N ARG A 56 8.20 21.44 8.08
CA ARG A 56 7.07 21.70 8.97
C ARG A 56 6.09 20.53 8.81
N PRO A 57 5.61 19.89 9.90
CA PRO A 57 4.61 18.84 9.76
C PRO A 57 3.49 19.41 8.92
N ARG A 58 3.32 18.85 7.71
CA ARG A 58 2.21 19.25 6.85
C ARG A 58 0.95 19.01 7.67
N ALA A 59 0.00 19.92 7.63
CA ALA A 59 -1.30 19.67 8.23
C ALA A 59 -1.80 18.34 7.66
N ASP A 60 -1.91 17.32 8.53
CA ASP A 60 -2.32 15.99 8.10
C ASP A 60 -3.75 16.07 7.59
N THR A 61 -3.91 16.12 6.26
CA THR A 61 -5.20 16.08 5.56
C THR A 61 -5.82 14.67 5.60
N ARG A 62 -5.32 13.77 6.46
CA ARG A 62 -5.83 12.40 6.56
C ARG A 62 -7.21 12.41 7.22
N PRO A 63 -8.20 11.70 6.66
CA PRO A 63 -9.52 11.61 7.28
C PRO A 63 -9.43 10.95 8.67
N PRO A 64 -10.37 11.27 9.58
CA PRO A 64 -10.36 10.72 10.93
C PRO A 64 -10.50 9.19 10.91
N ARG A 65 -9.90 8.50 11.89
CA ARG A 65 -9.93 7.01 11.97
C ARG A 65 -11.34 6.40 11.91
N SER A 66 -12.36 7.12 12.38
CA SER A 66 -13.77 6.71 12.31
C SER A 66 -14.30 6.60 10.87
N TYR A 67 -13.74 7.34 9.92
CA TYR A 67 -14.06 7.22 8.50
C TYR A 67 -13.67 5.85 7.96
N TRP A 68 -12.45 5.39 8.27
CA TRP A 68 -11.95 4.09 7.82
C TRP A 68 -12.77 2.92 8.36
N GLN A 69 -13.28 3.03 9.59
CA GLN A 69 -14.17 2.01 10.16
C GLN A 69 -15.48 1.88 9.36
N LYS A 70 -16.08 3.01 8.96
CA LYS A 70 -17.29 3.02 8.12
C LYS A 70 -17.02 2.42 6.74
N VAL A 71 -15.89 2.79 6.13
CA VAL A 71 -15.46 2.24 4.84
C VAL A 71 -15.27 0.73 4.92
N ARG A 72 -14.60 0.23 5.97
CA ARG A 72 -14.39 -1.21 6.18
C ARG A 72 -15.72 -1.95 6.35
N GLY A 73 -16.67 -1.38 7.09
CA GLY A 73 -18.02 -1.95 7.24
C GLY A 73 -18.80 -2.02 5.91
N GLU A 74 -18.75 -0.97 5.11
CA GLU A 74 -19.37 -0.97 3.77
C GLU A 74 -18.67 -1.95 2.81
N PHE A 75 -17.35 -2.09 2.90
CA PHE A 75 -16.60 -3.10 2.15
C PHE A 75 -16.97 -4.53 2.55
N HIS A 76 -17.14 -4.78 3.85
CA HIS A 76 -17.61 -6.08 4.33
C HIS A 76 -19.03 -6.38 3.84
N LEU A 77 -19.93 -5.38 3.84
CA LEU A 77 -21.26 -5.53 3.20
C LEU A 77 -21.16 -5.84 1.70
N LEU A 78 -20.23 -5.19 0.99
CA LEU A 78 -20.03 -5.41 -0.44
C LEU A 78 -19.44 -6.79 -0.75
N LEU A 79 -18.46 -7.27 0.01
CA LEU A 79 -17.71 -8.49 -0.29
C LEU A 79 -18.30 -9.73 0.37
N CYS A 80 -18.72 -9.64 1.63
CA CYS A 80 -19.05 -10.80 2.48
C CYS A 80 -20.56 -11.06 2.57
N THR A 81 -21.39 -10.03 2.39
CA THR A 81 -22.86 -10.16 2.52
C THR A 81 -23.58 -10.07 1.18
N ASN A 82 -24.78 -10.67 1.05
CA ASN A 82 -25.58 -10.58 -0.18
C ASN A 82 -26.58 -9.42 -0.20
N HIS A 83 -26.17 -8.24 0.30
CA HIS A 83 -27.07 -7.09 0.39
C HIS A 83 -27.54 -6.59 -1.00
N PRO A 84 -28.85 -6.30 -1.21
CA PRO A 84 -29.40 -5.94 -2.53
C PRO A 84 -28.86 -4.63 -3.11
N LYS A 85 -28.45 -3.68 -2.25
CA LYS A 85 -27.81 -2.39 -2.62
C LYS A 85 -26.65 -2.58 -3.59
N TYR A 86 -25.88 -3.65 -3.42
CA TYR A 86 -24.65 -3.89 -4.18
C TYR A 86 -24.80 -4.90 -5.31
N ARG A 87 -26.01 -5.44 -5.54
CA ARG A 87 -26.25 -6.47 -6.56
C ARG A 87 -25.87 -6.00 -7.97
N ARG A 88 -26.18 -4.76 -8.33
CA ARG A 88 -25.82 -4.19 -9.65
C ARG A 88 -24.30 -4.01 -9.78
N LEU A 89 -23.64 -3.56 -8.72
CA LEU A 89 -22.20 -3.36 -8.70
C LEU A 89 -21.46 -4.70 -8.85
N ARG A 90 -21.89 -5.76 -8.15
CA ARG A 90 -21.32 -7.11 -8.29
C ARG A 90 -21.47 -7.68 -9.69
N ARG A 91 -22.60 -7.44 -10.37
CA ARG A 91 -22.77 -7.86 -11.77
C ARG A 91 -21.80 -7.15 -12.70
N ASN A 92 -21.60 -5.85 -12.51
CA ASN A 92 -20.65 -5.07 -13.30
C ASN A 92 -19.20 -5.48 -13.03
N LEU A 93 -18.87 -5.80 -11.77
CA LEU A 93 -17.56 -6.36 -11.41
C LEU A 93 -17.35 -7.73 -12.05
N ALA A 94 -18.34 -8.61 -12.02
CA ALA A 94 -18.27 -9.92 -12.64
C ALA A 94 -18.09 -9.83 -14.17
N SER A 95 -18.74 -8.86 -14.83
CA SER A 95 -18.56 -8.65 -16.27
C SER A 95 -17.22 -8.00 -16.63
N ALA A 96 -16.65 -7.20 -15.73
CA ALA A 96 -15.35 -6.54 -15.93
C ALA A 96 -14.14 -7.38 -15.50
N ALA A 97 -14.32 -8.36 -14.60
CA ALA A 97 -13.25 -9.17 -14.04
C ALA A 97 -12.45 -9.91 -15.11
N GLY A 98 -13.11 -10.47 -16.14
CA GLY A 98 -12.42 -11.21 -17.19
C GLY A 98 -11.40 -10.40 -17.98
N LYS A 99 -11.71 -9.13 -18.29
CA LYS A 99 -10.82 -8.26 -19.11
C LYS A 99 -9.76 -7.57 -18.27
N SER A 100 -10.11 -7.12 -17.07
CA SER A 100 -9.20 -6.40 -16.17
C SER A 100 -8.15 -7.31 -15.53
N ASN A 101 -8.52 -8.55 -15.18
CA ASN A 101 -7.60 -9.50 -14.56
C ASN A 101 -6.45 -9.88 -15.50
N ALA A 102 -6.76 -10.13 -16.79
CA ALA A 102 -5.73 -10.49 -17.77
C ALA A 102 -4.71 -9.36 -17.99
N VAL A 103 -5.18 -8.10 -17.98
CA VAL A 103 -4.30 -6.93 -18.10
C VAL A 103 -3.41 -6.78 -16.87
N LEU A 104 -3.98 -6.87 -15.67
CA LEU A 104 -3.21 -6.78 -14.42
C LEU A 104 -2.18 -7.90 -14.28
N ILE A 105 -2.59 -9.14 -14.55
CA ILE A 105 -1.69 -10.30 -14.54
C ILE A 105 -0.59 -10.12 -15.60
N GLY A 106 -0.94 -9.61 -16.79
CA GLY A 106 0.03 -9.32 -17.85
C GLY A 106 1.07 -8.28 -17.44
N ILE A 107 0.66 -7.17 -16.78
CA ILE A 107 1.58 -6.14 -16.30
C ILE A 107 2.52 -6.71 -15.23
N ILE A 108 2.00 -7.46 -14.26
CA ILE A 108 2.80 -8.08 -13.20
C ILE A 108 3.78 -9.10 -13.79
N ALA A 109 3.30 -9.94 -14.71
CA ALA A 109 4.14 -10.94 -15.37
C ALA A 109 5.21 -10.30 -16.25
N ALA A 110 4.91 -9.19 -16.94
CA ALA A 110 5.89 -8.44 -17.72
C ALA A 110 6.98 -7.83 -16.82
N ALA A 111 6.59 -7.25 -15.68
CA ALA A 111 7.54 -6.72 -14.70
C ALA A 111 8.44 -7.82 -14.12
N LEU A 112 7.92 -9.03 -13.90
CA LEU A 112 8.69 -10.18 -13.43
C LEU A 112 9.59 -10.78 -14.53
N ALA A 113 9.10 -10.82 -15.77
CA ALA A 113 9.87 -11.31 -16.92
C ALA A 113 11.12 -10.45 -17.17
N ASP A 114 11.00 -9.13 -17.03
CA ASP A 114 12.12 -8.18 -17.14
C ASP A 114 13.21 -8.45 -16.09
N ARG A 115 12.82 -8.86 -14.88
CA ARG A 115 13.76 -9.18 -13.79
C ARG A 115 14.39 -10.56 -13.90
N LEU A 116 13.68 -11.52 -14.48
CA LEU A 116 14.09 -12.93 -14.48
C LEU A 116 14.64 -13.41 -15.83
N GLY A 117 14.55 -12.60 -16.90
CA GLY A 117 15.05 -12.97 -18.23
C GLY A 117 14.37 -14.18 -18.86
N LEU A 118 13.18 -14.52 -18.37
CA LEU A 118 12.42 -15.72 -18.74
C LEU A 118 11.36 -15.41 -19.80
N THR A 119 11.03 -16.39 -20.63
CA THR A 119 9.96 -16.26 -21.63
C THR A 119 8.61 -16.01 -20.94
N ALA A 120 7.98 -14.88 -21.28
CA ALA A 120 6.79 -14.36 -20.60
C ALA A 120 5.62 -15.35 -20.53
N GLY A 121 5.54 -16.34 -21.42
CA GLY A 121 4.44 -17.30 -21.47
C GLY A 121 4.35 -18.27 -20.28
N ALA A 122 5.47 -18.66 -19.67
CA ALA A 122 5.44 -19.60 -18.54
C ALA A 122 5.12 -18.92 -17.19
N ILE A 123 5.54 -17.66 -17.05
CA ILE A 123 5.39 -16.89 -15.80
C ILE A 123 3.95 -16.42 -15.62
N THR A 124 3.27 -16.03 -16.70
CA THR A 124 1.90 -15.50 -16.63
C THR A 124 0.92 -16.48 -15.97
N GLY A 125 1.01 -17.77 -16.29
CA GLY A 125 0.18 -18.81 -15.68
C GLY A 125 0.47 -18.99 -14.19
N PHE A 126 1.75 -19.00 -13.80
CA PHE A 126 2.15 -19.12 -12.40
C PHE A 126 1.70 -17.92 -11.56
N VAL A 127 1.92 -16.70 -12.06
CA VAL A 127 1.49 -15.46 -11.39
C VAL A 127 -0.03 -15.40 -11.27
N ALA A 128 -0.76 -15.83 -12.30
CA ALA A 128 -2.23 -15.89 -12.26
C ALA A 128 -2.73 -16.79 -11.13
N VAL A 129 -2.15 -17.99 -10.98
CA VAL A 129 -2.53 -18.95 -9.92
C VAL A 129 -2.20 -18.40 -8.54
N CYS A 130 -1.01 -17.84 -8.34
CA CYS A 130 -0.62 -17.24 -7.07
C CYS A 130 -1.53 -16.07 -6.67
N LEU A 131 -1.85 -15.18 -7.63
CA LEU A 131 -2.70 -14.03 -7.38
C LEU A 131 -4.15 -14.45 -7.11
N ALA A 132 -4.66 -15.43 -7.86
CA ALA A 132 -5.99 -16.00 -7.61
C ALA A 132 -6.07 -16.63 -6.21
N GLY A 133 -5.07 -17.40 -5.81
CA GLY A 133 -4.99 -17.98 -4.47
C GLY A 133 -4.94 -16.92 -3.37
N ALA A 134 -4.12 -15.87 -3.54
CA ALA A 134 -4.04 -14.77 -2.58
C ALA A 134 -5.37 -14.02 -2.42
N ILE A 135 -6.11 -13.82 -3.52
CA ILE A 135 -7.43 -13.15 -3.50
C ILE A 135 -8.46 -14.04 -2.81
N GLU A 136 -8.49 -15.35 -3.08
CA GLU A 136 -9.42 -16.28 -2.43
C GLU A 136 -9.15 -16.40 -0.93
N LEU A 137 -7.89 -16.47 -0.53
CA LEU A 137 -7.50 -16.51 0.88
C LEU A 137 -7.83 -15.18 1.58
N GLY A 138 -7.51 -14.06 0.94
CA GLY A 138 -7.76 -12.73 1.48
C GLY A 138 -9.24 -12.43 1.67
N THR A 139 -10.09 -12.80 0.71
CA THR A 139 -11.54 -12.61 0.83
C THR A 139 -12.14 -13.50 1.93
N LYS A 140 -11.72 -14.77 2.03
CA LYS A 140 -12.16 -15.66 3.11
C LYS A 140 -11.72 -15.17 4.49
N ALA A 141 -10.47 -14.76 4.63
CA ALA A 141 -9.96 -14.19 5.89
C ALA A 141 -10.68 -12.90 6.28
N PHE A 142 -10.95 -12.02 5.30
CA PHE A 142 -11.66 -10.76 5.54
C PHE A 142 -13.14 -10.95 5.91
N CYS A 143 -13.76 -12.04 5.45
CA CYS A 143 -15.15 -12.38 5.76
C CYS A 143 -15.32 -13.28 6.99
N ALA A 144 -14.25 -13.86 7.50
CA ALA A 144 -14.24 -14.60 8.77
C ALA A 144 -14.11 -13.69 10.01
N ASP A 145 -13.73 -12.42 9.78
CA ASP A 145 -13.53 -11.35 10.77
C ASP A 145 -14.82 -10.55 11.04
#